data_AF-A0A8C8CZZ3-F1
#
_entry.id   AF-A0A8C8CZZ3-F1
#
_cell.length_a   1.000
_cell.length_b   1.000
_cell.length_c   1.000
_cell.angle_alpha   90.00
_cell.angle_beta   90.00
_cell.angle_gamma   90.00
#
_symmetry.space_group_name_H-M   'P 1'
#
loop_
_entity.id
_entity.type
_entity.pdbx_description
1 polymer ?
#
loop_
_entity_poly.entity_id
_entity_poly.type
_entity_poly.pdbx_seq_one_letter_code
_entity_poly.pdbx_strand_id
1 'polypeptide(L)'
;KNTATPPSVFVPVKVGRSSEDRRSRHCPYLDTINRSVLDFDFEKLCSISLSHINVYACLICGKYFQGRGLKSHAYTHSVQFTHHVFLNLHTLKFYCLPDNYEIIDSSLEDITYVLKPTFTRQHISGLDKQGKLYRAYDGTTYLPGIVGLNNIKANDYANVVLQALSNVPPLRNYFLEEENYCGIRRPPGDIMFLLVQRFGELMRKLWNPRNFKAHVSPHEMLQAVVLCSKKNFQITKQGDAVDFLSWFMNALHGALGGTKKKPSSLTKVFQGSMRIFSKKLPHPDLPPEEKVALLLKEEYQEEMSESTFLFLTLDLPTAPLYKDEKEQLIIPQVPLFNILAKFNGNTEKEYKTYKENFLKRFQLLKLPPYLIFCIKRFTKNNFFVEKNPTIVNFPITNVDLREYLTEEAQVTEKNTTYDLVANVVHDGKPTEGAYRMHVLHHGTGKWYELQDLQVTDILPQMITLSEAYIQIWKRRENEDDTTNHTGA
;
A
#
# COMPACT_ATOMS: atom_id res chain seq x y z
N LYS A 1 50.99 67.85 13.86
CA LYS A 1 50.50 66.44 13.85
C LYS A 1 49.41 66.33 14.91
N ASN A 2 48.18 66.66 14.52
CA ASN A 2 46.97 66.54 15.34
C ASN A 2 45.82 66.41 14.34
N THR A 3 45.23 65.23 14.21
CA THR A 3 43.90 65.06 13.63
C THR A 3 43.24 63.83 14.26
N ALA A 4 42.12 64.10 14.92
CA ALA A 4 41.27 63.16 15.62
C ALA A 4 40.47 62.29 14.63
N THR A 5 40.27 61.02 14.98
CA THR A 5 39.30 60.10 14.36
C THR A 5 37.97 60.15 15.13
N PRO A 6 36.80 60.26 14.46
CA PRO A 6 35.51 60.23 15.14
C PRO A 6 34.99 58.79 15.36
N PRO A 7 34.05 58.56 16.30
CA PRO A 7 33.53 57.24 16.61
C PRO A 7 32.51 56.76 15.56
N SER A 8 32.59 55.48 15.20
CA SER A 8 31.62 54.81 14.33
C SER A 8 30.29 54.60 15.07
N VAL A 9 29.26 55.31 14.64
CA VAL A 9 27.87 55.09 15.07
C VAL A 9 27.38 53.79 14.44
N PHE A 10 27.16 52.78 15.27
CA PHE A 10 26.37 51.60 14.90
C PHE A 10 24.92 52.02 14.68
N VAL A 11 24.49 52.05 13.41
CA VAL A 11 23.08 52.15 13.04
C VAL A 11 22.50 50.74 13.06
N PRO A 12 21.49 50.42 13.88
CA PRO A 12 20.81 49.14 13.78
C PRO A 12 19.98 49.15 12.51
N VAL A 13 20.31 48.27 11.55
CA VAL A 13 19.48 47.99 10.39
C VAL A 13 18.17 47.40 10.92
N LYS A 14 17.12 48.24 10.95
CA LYS A 14 15.75 47.79 11.16
C LYS A 14 15.43 46.76 10.08
N VAL A 15 15.27 45.50 10.49
CA VAL A 15 14.69 44.45 9.67
C VAL A 15 13.25 44.86 9.36
N GLY A 16 13.07 45.52 8.22
CA GLY A 16 11.76 45.84 7.68
C GLY A 16 11.05 44.54 7.32
N ARG A 17 9.82 44.37 7.82
CA ARG A 17 8.85 43.45 7.24
C ARG A 17 8.83 43.68 5.72
N SER A 18 9.10 42.62 4.96
CA SER A 18 9.05 42.63 3.49
C SER A 18 7.73 43.24 3.03
N SER A 19 7.81 44.33 2.27
CA SER A 19 6.69 44.92 1.55
C SER A 19 6.07 43.86 0.65
N GLU A 20 4.86 43.38 0.95
CA GLU A 20 4.07 42.57 0.01
C GLU A 20 3.93 43.37 -1.30
N ASP A 21 4.43 42.83 -2.41
CA ASP A 21 4.26 43.46 -3.72
C ASP A 21 2.75 43.54 -4.00
N ARG A 22 2.23 44.73 -4.34
CA ARG A 22 0.79 44.95 -4.56
C ARG A 22 0.21 44.02 -5.65
N ARG A 23 1.08 43.54 -6.55
CA ARG A 23 0.76 42.60 -7.63
C ARG A 23 0.54 41.17 -7.16
N SER A 24 0.98 40.81 -5.97
CA SER A 24 0.88 39.44 -5.44
C SER A 24 -0.55 38.91 -5.37
N ARG A 25 -1.54 39.79 -5.14
CA ARG A 25 -2.98 39.42 -5.09
C ARG A 25 -3.76 39.78 -6.35
N HIS A 26 -3.11 40.39 -7.35
CA HIS A 26 -3.74 40.89 -8.57
C HIS A 26 -2.92 40.46 -9.80
N CYS A 27 -2.65 39.16 -9.92
CA CYS A 27 -1.94 38.62 -11.06
C CYS A 27 -2.90 38.50 -12.26
N PRO A 28 -2.60 39.14 -13.41
CA PRO A 28 -3.49 39.10 -14.58
C PRO A 28 -3.44 37.77 -15.33
N TYR A 29 -2.45 36.92 -15.04
CA TYR A 29 -2.19 35.69 -15.78
C TYR A 29 -2.85 34.45 -15.16
N LEU A 30 -3.65 34.61 -14.11
CA LEU A 30 -4.32 33.49 -13.43
C LEU A 30 -5.27 32.71 -14.36
N ASP A 31 -5.91 33.40 -15.31
CA ASP A 31 -6.82 32.79 -16.28
C ASP A 31 -6.10 31.89 -17.30
N THR A 32 -4.77 32.01 -17.42
CA THR A 32 -3.98 31.17 -18.34
C THR A 32 -3.71 29.77 -17.79
N ILE A 33 -4.02 29.52 -16.51
CA ILE A 33 -3.75 28.26 -15.83
C ILE A 33 -4.67 27.16 -16.35
N ASN A 34 -4.07 26.10 -16.89
CA ASN A 34 -4.80 24.93 -17.35
C ASN A 34 -4.59 23.76 -16.39
N ARG A 35 -5.59 23.46 -15.57
CA ARG A 35 -5.55 22.37 -14.58
C ARG A 35 -5.53 20.98 -15.21
N SER A 36 -6.00 20.83 -16.45
CA SER A 36 -6.08 19.52 -17.14
C SER A 36 -4.70 18.96 -17.50
N VAL A 37 -3.69 19.82 -17.69
CA VAL A 37 -2.32 19.41 -18.01
C VAL A 37 -1.42 19.25 -16.78
N LEU A 38 -1.92 19.62 -15.60
CA LEU A 38 -1.16 19.51 -14.37
C LEU A 38 -1.13 18.06 -13.91
N ASP A 39 0.06 17.49 -13.96
CA ASP A 39 0.33 16.16 -13.45
C ASP A 39 1.47 16.27 -12.43
N PHE A 40 1.16 15.91 -11.18
CA PHE A 40 2.09 15.96 -10.05
C PHE A 40 2.53 14.57 -9.59
N ASP A 41 2.30 13.54 -10.43
CA ASP A 41 2.63 12.14 -10.13
C ASP A 41 4.02 11.70 -10.59
N PHE A 42 4.74 12.58 -11.27
CA PHE A 42 6.08 12.31 -11.77
C PHE A 42 7.16 12.93 -10.89
N GLU A 43 8.38 12.45 -11.11
CA GLU A 43 9.54 12.89 -10.38
C GLU A 43 9.77 14.41 -10.55
N LYS A 44 9.97 15.09 -9.42
CA LYS A 44 10.11 16.54 -9.33
C LYS A 44 11.52 16.97 -9.77
N LEU A 45 11.83 16.80 -11.05
CA LEU A 45 13.09 17.18 -11.69
C LEU A 45 12.85 18.14 -12.85
N CYS A 46 13.85 18.94 -13.19
CA CYS A 46 13.77 19.79 -14.37
C CYS A 46 13.85 18.96 -15.65
N SER A 47 12.93 19.18 -16.60
CA SER A 47 12.92 18.49 -17.89
C SER A 47 14.12 18.82 -18.79
N ILE A 48 14.94 19.82 -18.44
CA ILE A 48 16.13 20.24 -19.21
C ILE A 48 17.41 19.81 -18.47
N SER A 49 17.58 20.24 -17.22
CA SER A 49 18.82 20.01 -16.46
C SER A 49 18.82 18.71 -15.65
N LEU A 50 17.68 18.01 -15.56
CA LEU A 50 17.46 16.83 -14.70
C LEU A 50 17.77 17.07 -13.20
N SER A 51 17.88 18.34 -12.79
CA SER A 51 18.16 18.69 -11.40
C SER A 51 16.89 18.70 -10.55
N HIS A 52 17.02 18.26 -9.29
CA HIS A 52 15.96 18.32 -8.26
C HIS A 52 15.97 19.62 -7.45
N ILE A 53 16.94 20.51 -7.68
CA ILE A 53 17.14 21.71 -6.86
C ILE A 53 16.30 22.86 -7.43
N ASN A 54 15.42 23.43 -6.61
CA ASN A 54 14.58 24.58 -6.96
C ASN A 54 13.77 24.36 -8.25
N VAL A 55 12.98 23.29 -8.28
CA VAL A 55 12.13 22.96 -9.43
C VAL A 55 10.78 23.66 -9.33
N TYR A 56 10.35 24.24 -10.45
CA TYR A 56 9.11 24.96 -10.62
C TYR A 56 8.25 24.27 -11.68
N ALA A 57 6.98 24.01 -11.37
CA ALA A 57 6.01 23.55 -12.34
C ALA A 57 5.36 24.74 -13.06
N CYS A 58 5.39 24.73 -14.39
CA CYS A 58 4.65 25.67 -15.20
C CYS A 58 3.17 25.30 -15.18
N LEU A 59 2.30 26.20 -14.72
CA LEU A 59 0.88 25.90 -14.55
C LEU A 59 0.06 25.94 -15.86
N ILE A 60 0.71 26.26 -16.96
CA ILE A 60 0.08 26.40 -18.28
C ILE A 60 0.34 25.16 -19.14
N CYS A 61 1.54 24.58 -19.03
CA CYS A 61 1.92 23.39 -19.80
C CYS A 61 2.23 22.13 -18.95
N GLY A 62 2.25 22.25 -17.63
CA GLY A 62 2.52 21.14 -16.71
C GLY A 62 3.99 20.70 -16.60
N LYS A 63 4.89 21.26 -17.41
CA LYS A 63 6.32 20.88 -17.42
C LYS A 63 7.10 21.49 -16.24
N TYR A 64 8.19 20.82 -15.85
CA TYR A 64 9.01 21.20 -14.71
C TYR A 64 10.33 21.84 -15.15
N PHE A 65 10.65 22.99 -14.57
CA PHE A 65 11.82 23.79 -14.91
C PHE A 65 12.60 24.20 -13.67
N GLN A 66 13.93 24.24 -13.77
CA GLN A 66 14.79 24.62 -12.65
C GLN A 66 14.99 26.14 -12.57
N GLY A 67 14.94 26.64 -11.34
CA GLY A 67 15.36 27.98 -10.93
C GLY A 67 14.34 29.07 -11.28
N ARG A 68 14.52 30.25 -10.66
CA ARG A 68 13.71 31.46 -10.93
C ARG A 68 14.50 32.65 -11.45
N GLY A 69 15.84 32.58 -11.40
CA GLY A 69 16.70 33.69 -11.77
C GLY A 69 16.72 33.94 -13.28
N LEU A 70 17.25 35.10 -13.70
CA LEU A 70 17.28 35.55 -15.10
C LEU A 70 17.87 34.55 -16.12
N LYS A 71 18.78 33.66 -15.68
CA LYS A 71 19.41 32.63 -16.52
C LYS A 71 18.88 31.22 -16.27
N SER A 72 17.80 31.11 -15.51
CA SER A 72 17.20 29.83 -15.15
C SER A 72 16.29 29.30 -16.26
N HIS A 73 16.06 27.99 -16.26
CA HIS A 73 15.22 27.35 -17.25
C HIS A 73 13.75 27.81 -17.15
N ALA A 74 13.24 28.06 -15.93
CA ALA A 74 11.86 28.55 -15.77
C ALA A 74 11.71 29.97 -16.29
N TYR A 75 12.70 30.84 -16.04
CA TYR A 75 12.70 32.21 -16.56
C TYR A 75 12.75 32.21 -18.09
N THR A 76 13.68 31.48 -18.71
CA THR A 76 13.76 31.37 -20.16
C THR A 76 12.48 30.79 -20.75
N HIS A 77 11.89 29.77 -20.11
CA HIS A 77 10.61 29.20 -20.54
C HIS A 77 9.47 30.23 -20.50
N SER A 78 9.43 31.06 -19.46
CA SER A 78 8.39 32.09 -19.31
C SER A 78 8.41 33.09 -20.47
N VAL A 79 9.59 33.55 -20.86
CA VAL A 79 9.78 34.51 -21.96
C VAL A 79 9.58 33.84 -23.32
N GLN A 80 10.06 32.61 -23.50
CA GLN A 80 10.03 31.91 -24.79
C GLN A 80 8.61 31.45 -25.17
N PHE A 81 7.83 30.96 -24.21
CA PHE A 81 6.50 30.41 -24.45
C PHE A 81 5.37 31.30 -23.92
N THR A 82 5.70 32.50 -23.42
CA THR A 82 4.73 33.41 -22.77
C THR A 82 3.95 32.73 -21.64
N HIS A 83 4.62 31.82 -20.93
CA HIS A 83 4.05 31.08 -19.82
C HIS A 83 4.43 31.74 -18.50
N HIS A 84 3.52 32.53 -17.92
CA HIS A 84 3.92 33.43 -16.84
C HIS A 84 3.76 32.87 -15.42
N VAL A 85 2.99 31.80 -15.23
CA VAL A 85 2.65 31.30 -13.88
C VAL A 85 3.37 30.00 -13.56
N PHE A 86 4.09 30.00 -12.43
CA PHE A 86 4.87 28.87 -11.94
C PHE A 86 4.58 28.56 -10.47
N LEU A 87 4.65 27.29 -10.10
CA LEU A 87 4.55 26.79 -8.73
C LEU A 87 5.88 26.18 -8.30
N ASN A 88 6.45 26.64 -7.19
CA ASN A 88 7.61 25.99 -6.59
C ASN A 88 7.20 24.66 -5.94
N LEU A 89 7.79 23.55 -6.41
CA LEU A 89 7.42 22.21 -5.98
C LEU A 89 7.86 21.86 -4.54
N HIS A 90 8.77 22.64 -3.96
CA HIS A 90 9.27 22.43 -2.59
C HIS A 90 8.60 23.36 -1.58
N THR A 91 8.51 24.65 -1.90
CA THR A 91 7.94 25.66 -0.98
C THR A 91 6.44 25.82 -1.11
N LEU A 92 5.81 25.22 -2.15
CA LEU A 92 4.39 25.34 -2.48
C LEU A 92 3.92 26.79 -2.71
N LYS A 93 4.87 27.68 -3.05
CA LYS A 93 4.61 29.09 -3.37
C LYS A 93 4.49 29.30 -4.87
N PHE A 94 3.53 30.13 -5.27
CA PHE A 94 3.32 30.53 -6.65
C PHE A 94 4.14 31.76 -7.02
N TYR A 95 4.61 31.82 -8.25
CA TYR A 95 5.40 32.92 -8.77
C TYR A 95 4.97 33.28 -10.18
N CYS A 96 4.95 34.57 -10.47
CA CYS A 96 4.85 35.09 -11.82
C CYS A 96 6.27 35.31 -12.37
N LEU A 97 6.64 34.70 -13.49
CA LEU A 97 7.87 34.98 -14.24
C LEU A 97 7.49 35.53 -15.62
N PRO A 98 8.25 36.46 -16.22
CA PRO A 98 9.58 36.93 -15.83
C PRO A 98 9.59 37.99 -14.70
N ASP A 99 8.44 38.58 -14.36
CA ASP A 99 8.34 39.70 -13.40
C ASP A 99 8.78 39.35 -11.96
N ASN A 100 8.87 38.07 -11.64
CA ASN A 100 9.41 37.47 -10.41
C ASN A 100 8.80 37.99 -9.10
N TYR A 101 7.45 38.03 -9.04
CA TYR A 101 6.70 38.28 -7.80
C TYR A 101 5.95 37.03 -7.34
N GLU A 102 5.75 36.88 -6.03
CA GLU A 102 4.97 35.79 -5.44
C GLU A 102 3.47 36.03 -5.66
N ILE A 103 2.72 35.01 -6.05
CA ILE A 103 1.26 35.07 -6.23
C ILE A 103 0.61 34.47 -4.99
N ILE A 104 -0.31 35.20 -4.38
CA ILE A 104 -1.05 34.80 -3.20
C ILE A 104 -2.53 34.86 -3.56
N ASP A 105 -3.10 33.71 -3.89
CA ASP A 105 -4.50 33.57 -4.24
C ASP A 105 -5.07 32.25 -3.70
N SER A 106 -6.22 32.31 -3.03
CA SER A 106 -6.91 31.14 -2.48
C SER A 106 -7.48 30.22 -3.55
N SER A 107 -7.71 30.70 -4.78
CA SER A 107 -8.20 29.88 -5.90
C SER A 107 -7.18 28.84 -6.39
N LEU A 108 -5.93 28.96 -5.94
CA LEU A 108 -4.82 28.06 -6.32
C LEU A 108 -4.50 27.02 -5.23
N GLU A 109 -5.22 27.06 -4.10
CA GLU A 109 -5.06 26.08 -3.02
C GLU A 109 -5.43 24.66 -3.46
N ASP A 110 -6.29 24.50 -4.47
CA ASP A 110 -6.58 23.21 -5.09
C ASP A 110 -5.32 22.59 -5.72
N ILE A 111 -4.51 23.39 -6.42
CA ILE A 111 -3.27 22.96 -7.06
C ILE A 111 -2.23 22.55 -6.01
N THR A 112 -2.07 23.32 -4.94
CA THR A 112 -1.14 22.94 -3.86
C THR A 112 -1.63 21.70 -3.13
N TYR A 113 -2.94 21.56 -2.94
CA TYR A 113 -3.54 20.38 -2.32
C TYR A 113 -3.39 19.13 -3.19
N VAL A 114 -3.47 19.23 -4.53
CA VAL A 114 -3.19 18.09 -5.43
C VAL A 114 -1.72 17.71 -5.39
N LEU A 115 -0.81 18.70 -5.39
CA LEU A 115 0.63 18.47 -5.32
C LEU A 115 1.06 17.83 -3.99
N LYS A 116 0.52 18.31 -2.87
CA LYS A 116 0.80 17.79 -1.53
C LYS A 116 -0.49 17.74 -0.70
N PRO A 117 -1.28 16.67 -0.82
CA PRO A 117 -2.51 16.55 -0.05
C PRO A 117 -2.21 16.47 1.44
N THR A 118 -2.93 17.25 2.24
CA THR A 118 -2.78 17.29 3.70
C THR A 118 -4.08 16.86 4.37
N PHE A 119 -3.98 16.02 5.39
CA PHE A 119 -5.14 15.47 6.09
C PHE A 119 -5.07 15.85 7.56
N THR A 120 -6.16 16.39 8.09
CA THR A 120 -6.30 16.65 9.53
C THR A 120 -6.88 15.41 10.22
N ARG A 121 -6.59 15.23 11.51
CA ARG A 121 -7.12 14.10 12.31
C ARG A 121 -8.64 13.97 12.25
N GLN A 122 -9.35 15.09 12.27
CA GLN A 122 -10.81 15.12 12.13
C GLN A 122 -11.28 14.59 10.77
N HIS A 123 -10.59 14.98 9.69
CA HIS A 123 -10.88 14.51 8.34
C HIS A 123 -10.60 13.01 8.20
N ILE A 124 -9.48 12.53 8.77
CA ILE A 124 -9.11 11.11 8.75
C ILE A 124 -10.16 10.25 9.47
N SER A 125 -10.68 10.70 10.61
CA SER A 125 -11.74 9.97 11.34
C SER A 125 -13.07 9.94 10.58
N GLY A 126 -13.37 10.98 9.81
CA GLY A 126 -14.57 11.06 8.96
C GLY A 126 -14.48 10.27 7.66
N LEU A 127 -13.27 9.91 7.22
CA LEU A 127 -13.01 9.34 5.89
C LEU A 127 -13.73 8.00 5.67
N ASP A 128 -13.82 7.16 6.70
CA ASP A 128 -14.51 5.86 6.64
C ASP A 128 -16.03 5.97 6.79
N LYS A 129 -16.55 7.13 7.20
CA LYS A 129 -17.97 7.36 7.44
C LYS A 129 -18.66 8.08 6.27
N GLN A 130 -17.89 8.69 5.38
CA GLN A 130 -18.41 9.50 4.29
C GLN A 130 -18.62 8.64 3.04
N GLY A 131 -19.88 8.50 2.61
CA GLY A 131 -20.25 7.89 1.33
C GLY A 131 -20.40 8.88 0.18
N LYS A 132 -19.85 10.10 0.30
CA LYS A 132 -20.05 11.16 -0.68
C LYS A 132 -19.11 10.96 -1.87
N LEU A 133 -19.68 10.96 -3.07
CA LEU A 133 -18.91 11.03 -4.32
C LEU A 133 -18.28 12.42 -4.46
N TYR A 134 -16.99 12.42 -4.79
CA TYR A 134 -16.24 13.63 -5.10
C TYR A 134 -16.11 13.77 -6.61
N ARG A 135 -15.97 15.01 -7.08
CA ARG A 135 -15.87 15.33 -8.49
C ARG A 135 -14.47 15.84 -8.80
N ALA A 136 -13.81 15.19 -9.75
CA ALA A 136 -12.55 15.66 -10.30
C ALA A 136 -12.77 16.86 -11.22
N TYR A 137 -11.69 17.55 -11.58
CA TYR A 137 -11.74 18.75 -12.43
C TYR A 137 -12.29 18.45 -13.84
N ASP A 138 -12.00 17.26 -14.38
CA ASP A 138 -12.55 16.76 -15.64
C ASP A 138 -14.06 16.44 -15.60
N GLY A 139 -14.67 16.54 -14.41
CA GLY A 139 -16.08 16.27 -14.18
C GLY A 139 -16.39 14.82 -13.83
N THR A 140 -15.40 13.92 -13.82
CA THR A 140 -15.55 12.53 -13.40
C THR A 140 -15.81 12.43 -11.90
N THR A 141 -16.70 11.52 -11.51
CA THR A 141 -17.01 11.28 -10.10
C THR A 141 -16.25 10.07 -9.60
N TYR A 142 -15.67 10.16 -8.40
CA TYR A 142 -14.92 9.08 -7.78
C TYR A 142 -15.08 9.09 -6.26
N LEU A 143 -14.73 7.98 -5.61
CA LEU A 143 -14.63 7.88 -4.16
C LEU A 143 -13.16 7.91 -3.75
N PRO A 144 -12.75 8.71 -2.75
CA PRO A 144 -11.40 8.67 -2.21
C PRO A 144 -11.02 7.24 -1.79
N GLY A 145 -9.84 6.79 -2.19
CA GLY A 145 -9.37 5.42 -2.00
C GLY A 145 -9.85 4.43 -3.06
N ILE A 146 -10.97 4.69 -3.75
CA ILE A 146 -11.49 3.90 -4.88
C ILE A 146 -11.16 4.62 -6.19
N VAL A 147 -9.87 4.66 -6.49
CA VAL A 147 -9.30 5.43 -7.61
C VAL A 147 -8.45 4.50 -8.44
N GLY A 148 -8.52 4.59 -9.78
CA GLY A 148 -7.71 3.74 -10.65
C GLY A 148 -6.21 4.06 -10.54
N LEU A 149 -5.35 3.04 -10.62
CA LEU A 149 -3.90 3.19 -10.74
C LEU A 149 -3.45 2.96 -12.17
N ASN A 150 -2.56 3.83 -12.65
CA ASN A 150 -2.06 3.70 -14.02
C ASN A 150 -1.21 2.44 -14.22
N ASN A 151 -1.52 1.67 -15.26
CA ASN A 151 -0.69 0.57 -15.71
C ASN A 151 0.30 1.08 -16.76
N ILE A 152 1.56 1.12 -16.38
CA ILE A 152 2.64 1.61 -17.24
C ILE A 152 2.99 0.53 -18.27
N LYS A 153 3.09 -0.73 -17.82
CA LYS A 153 3.32 -1.91 -18.66
C LYS A 153 2.76 -3.18 -18.01
N ALA A 154 3.42 -3.65 -16.96
CA ALA A 154 3.13 -4.93 -16.31
C ALA A 154 3.25 -4.79 -14.77
N ASN A 155 2.72 -3.70 -14.23
CA ASN A 155 2.77 -3.35 -12.79
C ASN A 155 1.45 -3.56 -12.06
N ASP A 156 0.50 -4.25 -12.68
CA ASP A 156 -0.81 -4.60 -12.13
C ASP A 156 -0.69 -5.36 -10.78
N TYR A 157 0.27 -6.29 -10.65
CA TYR A 157 0.57 -7.01 -9.41
C TYR A 157 0.89 -6.07 -8.24
N ALA A 158 1.60 -4.97 -8.50
CA ALA A 158 1.93 -3.97 -7.49
C ALA A 158 0.75 -3.04 -7.24
N ASN A 159 0.02 -2.66 -8.28
CA ASN A 159 -1.17 -1.80 -8.18
C ASN A 159 -2.21 -2.42 -7.24
N VAL A 160 -2.56 -3.70 -7.43
CA VAL A 160 -3.56 -4.38 -6.59
C VAL A 160 -3.11 -4.51 -5.13
N VAL A 161 -1.81 -4.73 -4.87
CA VAL A 161 -1.28 -4.82 -3.50
C VAL A 161 -1.28 -3.45 -2.82
N LEU A 162 -0.86 -2.40 -3.52
CA LEU A 162 -0.87 -1.03 -3.00
C LEU A 162 -2.29 -0.58 -2.69
N GLN A 163 -3.25 -0.92 -3.53
CA GLN A 163 -4.67 -0.63 -3.29
C GLN A 163 -5.25 -1.44 -2.14
N ALA A 164 -4.91 -2.73 -2.02
CA ALA A 164 -5.36 -3.57 -0.92
C ALA A 164 -4.87 -3.00 0.43
N LEU A 165 -3.60 -2.57 0.50
CA LEU A 165 -3.05 -1.90 1.68
C LEU A 165 -3.63 -0.50 1.90
N SER A 166 -4.02 0.19 0.82
CA SER A 166 -4.64 1.51 0.88
C SER A 166 -5.98 1.50 1.61
N ASN A 167 -6.76 0.43 1.42
CA ASN A 167 -8.05 0.25 2.08
C ASN A 167 -7.95 -0.33 3.50
N VAL A 168 -6.79 -0.30 4.14
CA VAL A 168 -6.64 -0.71 5.55
C VAL A 168 -6.57 0.54 6.44
N PRO A 169 -7.68 0.93 7.11
CA PRO A 169 -7.78 2.20 7.83
C PRO A 169 -6.61 2.52 8.78
N PRO A 170 -6.14 1.62 9.66
CA PRO A 170 -5.04 1.99 10.57
C PRO A 170 -3.72 2.23 9.85
N LEU A 171 -3.44 1.46 8.80
CA LEU A 171 -2.26 1.65 7.97
C LEU A 171 -2.36 2.95 7.17
N ARG A 172 -3.51 3.17 6.52
CA ARG A 172 -3.81 4.40 5.79
C ARG A 172 -3.63 5.62 6.68
N ASN A 173 -4.30 5.66 7.83
CA ASN A 173 -4.28 6.81 8.74
C ASN A 173 -2.84 7.15 9.17
N TYR A 174 -1.99 6.14 9.38
CA TYR A 174 -0.58 6.33 9.68
C TYR A 174 0.18 7.03 8.54
N PHE A 175 -0.07 6.63 7.28
CA PHE A 175 0.61 7.16 6.09
C PHE A 175 0.01 8.46 5.54
N LEU A 176 -1.22 8.81 5.90
CA LEU A 176 -1.83 10.10 5.55
C LEU A 176 -1.18 11.28 6.29
N GLU A 177 -0.64 11.05 7.48
CA GLU A 177 0.08 12.04 8.28
C GLU A 177 1.60 11.86 8.14
N GLU A 178 2.26 12.79 7.46
CA GLU A 178 3.70 12.75 7.23
C GLU A 178 4.53 12.84 8.53
N GLU A 179 3.97 13.51 9.55
CA GLU A 179 4.58 13.67 10.88
C GLU A 179 4.85 12.33 11.57
N ASN A 180 4.02 11.31 11.31
CA ASN A 180 4.10 10.01 11.96
C ASN A 180 5.38 9.24 11.61
N TYR A 181 5.94 9.44 10.40
CA TYR A 181 7.13 8.74 9.94
C TYR A 181 8.31 9.65 9.62
N CYS A 182 8.12 10.97 9.50
CA CYS A 182 9.21 11.89 9.19
C CYS A 182 10.29 11.94 10.29
N GLY A 183 9.90 11.83 11.56
CA GLY A 183 10.81 11.91 12.72
C GLY A 183 11.62 10.66 13.04
N ILE A 184 11.48 9.57 12.26
CA ILE A 184 12.20 8.31 12.49
C ILE A 184 13.69 8.51 12.19
N ARG A 185 14.58 8.07 13.09
CA ARG A 185 16.04 8.13 12.91
C ARG A 185 16.47 7.17 11.80
N ARG A 186 17.30 7.68 10.88
CA ARG A 186 17.69 6.97 9.65
C ARG A 186 19.19 6.68 9.65
N PRO A 187 19.62 5.50 9.18
CA PRO A 187 21.01 5.29 8.81
C PRO A 187 21.40 6.21 7.64
N PRO A 188 22.64 6.75 7.61
CA PRO A 188 23.12 7.49 6.45
C PRO A 188 23.15 6.57 5.21
N GLY A 189 22.52 6.99 4.12
CA GLY A 189 22.45 6.22 2.86
C GLY A 189 21.32 5.19 2.79
N ASP A 190 20.36 5.20 3.72
CA ASP A 190 19.22 4.28 3.67
C ASP A 190 18.24 4.60 2.53
N ILE A 191 18.29 3.79 1.48
CA ILE A 191 17.37 3.86 0.35
C ILE A 191 15.97 3.33 0.69
N MET A 192 15.83 2.48 1.72
CA MET A 192 14.55 1.82 2.04
C MET A 192 13.53 2.81 2.59
N PHE A 193 13.99 3.89 3.22
CA PHE A 193 13.10 4.95 3.69
C PHE A 193 12.39 5.69 2.55
N LEU A 194 12.97 5.73 1.35
CA LEU A 194 12.31 6.28 0.18
C LEU A 194 10.97 5.55 -0.10
N LEU A 195 10.91 4.24 0.16
CA LEU A 195 9.70 3.44 0.03
C LEU A 195 8.58 3.97 0.95
N VAL A 196 8.91 4.28 2.20
CA VAL A 196 7.96 4.81 3.20
C VAL A 196 7.44 6.19 2.75
N GLN A 197 8.34 7.06 2.28
CA GLN A 197 7.98 8.40 1.81
C GLN A 197 7.07 8.33 0.58
N ARG A 198 7.47 7.57 -0.45
CA ARG A 198 6.69 7.44 -1.70
C ARG A 198 5.38 6.71 -1.48
N PHE A 199 5.33 5.74 -0.57
CA PHE A 199 4.08 5.10 -0.18
C PHE A 199 3.14 6.10 0.50
N GLY A 200 3.64 6.90 1.45
CA GLY A 200 2.85 7.95 2.08
C GLY A 200 2.36 9.03 1.11
N GLU A 201 3.17 9.42 0.12
CA GLU A 201 2.75 10.31 -0.97
C GLU A 201 1.64 9.68 -1.83
N LEU A 202 1.80 8.42 -2.24
CA LEU A 202 0.80 7.69 -3.01
C LEU A 202 -0.53 7.56 -2.24
N MET A 203 -0.47 7.20 -0.96
CA MET A 203 -1.63 7.09 -0.08
C MET A 203 -2.41 8.41 0.02
N ARG A 204 -1.70 9.52 0.20
CA ARG A 204 -2.30 10.86 0.24
C ARG A 204 -2.97 11.25 -1.08
N LYS A 205 -2.40 10.83 -2.21
CA LYS A 205 -2.97 11.06 -3.55
C LYS A 205 -4.20 10.18 -3.82
N LEU A 206 -4.15 8.91 -3.45
CA LEU A 206 -5.29 7.98 -3.60
C LEU A 206 -6.51 8.43 -2.79
N TRP A 207 -6.28 8.91 -1.57
CA TRP A 207 -7.34 9.39 -0.68
C TRP A 207 -7.62 10.89 -0.82
N ASN A 208 -7.12 11.54 -1.88
CA ASN A 208 -7.36 12.96 -2.13
C ASN A 208 -8.82 13.19 -2.58
N PRO A 209 -9.64 13.95 -1.83
CA PRO A 209 -11.01 14.29 -2.24
C PRO A 209 -11.11 15.39 -3.32
N ARG A 210 -10.01 16.06 -3.65
CA ARG A 210 -9.96 17.18 -4.61
C ARG A 210 -8.93 16.91 -5.71
N ASN A 211 -8.99 15.73 -6.30
CA ASN A 211 -8.06 15.34 -7.34
C ASN A 211 -8.46 15.95 -8.70
N PHE A 212 -7.50 16.22 -9.57
CA PHE A 212 -7.79 16.74 -10.91
C PHE A 212 -8.26 15.66 -11.87
N LYS A 213 -7.86 14.41 -11.62
CA LYS A 213 -8.20 13.22 -12.40
C LYS A 213 -8.69 12.13 -11.44
N ALA A 214 -9.63 11.29 -11.90
CA ALA A 214 -10.09 10.12 -11.14
C ALA A 214 -9.13 8.90 -11.21
N HIS A 215 -7.85 9.13 -11.50
CA HIS A 215 -6.79 8.11 -11.48
C HIS A 215 -5.48 8.72 -11.00
N VAL A 216 -4.59 7.88 -10.47
CA VAL A 216 -3.26 8.28 -9.97
C VAL A 216 -2.20 7.40 -10.61
N SER A 217 -1.06 8.00 -10.98
CA SER A 217 0.08 7.24 -11.49
C SER A 217 1.02 6.80 -10.35
N PRO A 218 1.24 5.49 -10.14
CA PRO A 218 2.15 5.00 -9.09
C PRO A 218 3.62 5.03 -9.51
N HIS A 219 4.00 5.78 -10.55
CA HIS A 219 5.34 5.73 -11.14
C HIS A 219 6.48 6.01 -10.14
N GLU A 220 6.40 7.09 -9.35
CA GLU A 220 7.43 7.38 -8.33
C GLU A 220 7.54 6.27 -7.27
N MET A 221 6.41 5.69 -6.89
CA MET A 221 6.36 4.57 -5.94
C MET A 221 7.03 3.33 -6.53
N LEU A 222 6.73 3.02 -7.79
CA LEU A 222 7.31 1.87 -8.48
C LEU A 222 8.81 2.05 -8.74
N GLN A 223 9.28 3.25 -9.03
CA GLN A 223 10.72 3.54 -9.10
C GLN A 223 11.41 3.28 -7.76
N ALA A 224 10.80 3.71 -6.64
CA ALA A 224 11.31 3.41 -5.30
C ALA A 224 11.33 1.90 -5.03
N VAL A 225 10.30 1.17 -5.44
CA VAL A 225 10.24 -0.30 -5.37
C VAL A 225 11.38 -0.95 -6.16
N VAL A 226 11.61 -0.54 -7.41
CA VAL A 226 12.66 -1.09 -8.27
C VAL A 226 14.05 -0.86 -7.64
N LEU A 227 14.28 0.35 -7.11
CA LEU A 227 15.54 0.73 -6.48
C LEU A 227 15.78 -0.08 -5.19
N CYS A 228 14.78 -0.13 -4.30
CA CYS A 228 14.88 -0.82 -3.01
C CYS A 228 14.97 -2.35 -3.19
N SER A 229 14.26 -2.90 -4.16
CA SER A 229 14.26 -4.34 -4.46
C SER A 229 15.47 -4.80 -5.27
N LYS A 230 16.39 -3.88 -5.62
CA LYS A 230 17.57 -4.15 -6.47
C LYS A 230 17.18 -4.80 -7.81
N LYS A 231 16.09 -4.30 -8.43
CA LYS A 231 15.51 -4.79 -9.70
C LYS A 231 14.87 -6.19 -9.65
N ASN A 232 14.56 -6.73 -8.47
CA ASN A 232 13.76 -7.95 -8.37
C ASN A 232 12.32 -7.72 -8.84
N PHE A 233 11.73 -6.58 -8.46
CA PHE A 233 10.40 -6.16 -8.90
C PHE A 233 10.54 -5.05 -9.93
N GLN A 234 10.26 -5.36 -11.20
CA GLN A 234 10.38 -4.43 -12.31
C GLN A 234 9.02 -3.92 -12.76
N ILE A 235 9.00 -2.76 -13.42
CA ILE A 235 7.77 -2.18 -14.01
C ILE A 235 7.46 -2.85 -15.36
N THR A 236 8.52 -3.29 -16.04
CA THR A 236 8.44 -3.88 -17.39
C THR A 236 8.12 -5.37 -17.39
N LYS A 237 8.29 -6.04 -16.25
CA LYS A 237 8.05 -7.48 -16.09
C LYS A 237 7.14 -7.70 -14.89
N GLN A 238 6.05 -8.40 -15.13
CA GLN A 238 5.09 -8.77 -14.09
C GLN A 238 5.75 -9.68 -13.05
N GLY A 239 5.54 -9.35 -11.77
CA GLY A 239 5.94 -10.16 -10.63
C GLY A 239 4.75 -10.90 -10.01
N ASP A 240 5.03 -11.74 -9.01
CA ASP A 240 3.99 -12.34 -8.19
C ASP A 240 3.54 -11.35 -7.10
N ALA A 241 2.22 -11.16 -6.96
CA ALA A 241 1.66 -10.22 -5.99
C ALA A 241 1.91 -10.66 -4.53
N VAL A 242 1.98 -11.96 -4.23
CA VAL A 242 2.27 -12.48 -2.87
C VAL A 242 3.74 -12.25 -2.52
N ASP A 243 4.65 -12.49 -3.46
CA ASP A 243 6.08 -12.20 -3.27
C ASP A 243 6.32 -10.70 -3.09
N PHE A 244 5.65 -9.87 -3.91
CA PHE A 244 5.71 -8.42 -3.77
C PHE A 244 5.16 -7.98 -2.42
N LEU A 245 3.98 -8.45 -2.00
CA LEU A 245 3.39 -8.12 -0.69
C LEU A 245 4.32 -8.52 0.47
N SER A 246 4.87 -9.74 0.43
CA SER A 246 5.78 -10.25 1.45
C SER A 246 7.04 -9.39 1.55
N TRP A 247 7.69 -9.11 0.42
CA TRP A 247 8.86 -8.23 0.39
C TRP A 247 8.51 -6.82 0.86
N PHE A 248 7.40 -6.26 0.37
CA PHE A 248 6.98 -4.89 0.64
C PHE A 248 6.69 -4.67 2.12
N MET A 249 5.95 -5.58 2.76
CA MET A 249 5.67 -5.52 4.20
C MET A 249 6.95 -5.63 5.04
N ASN A 250 7.85 -6.54 4.69
CA ASN A 250 9.13 -6.69 5.39
C ASN A 250 10.02 -5.45 5.21
N ALA A 251 10.05 -4.87 4.00
CA ALA A 251 10.78 -3.65 3.70
C ALA A 251 10.23 -2.44 4.46
N LEU A 252 8.89 -2.27 4.49
CA LEU A 252 8.23 -1.23 5.29
C LEU A 252 8.48 -1.40 6.78
N HIS A 253 8.40 -2.63 7.31
CA HIS A 253 8.71 -2.90 8.71
C HIS A 253 10.14 -2.48 9.07
N GLY A 254 11.13 -2.87 8.25
CA GLY A 254 12.52 -2.48 8.44
C GLY A 254 12.74 -0.96 8.34
N ALA A 255 12.16 -0.32 7.31
CA ALA A 255 12.32 1.11 7.06
C ALA A 255 11.66 2.00 8.12
N LEU A 256 10.59 1.53 8.76
CA LEU A 256 9.93 2.21 9.89
C LEU A 256 10.69 2.06 11.22
N GLY A 257 11.91 1.52 11.20
CA GLY A 257 12.69 1.26 12.42
C GLY A 257 12.11 0.11 13.26
N GLY A 258 11.27 -0.72 12.65
CA GLY A 258 10.79 -1.97 13.23
C GLY A 258 11.97 -2.89 13.50
N THR A 259 12.09 -3.33 14.75
CA THR A 259 13.01 -4.40 15.14
C THR A 259 12.19 -5.47 15.83
N LYS A 260 12.75 -6.68 16.00
CA LYS A 260 12.08 -7.75 16.76
C LYS A 260 11.59 -7.31 18.16
N LYS A 261 12.13 -6.23 18.72
CA LYS A 261 11.75 -5.66 20.02
C LYS A 261 10.85 -4.42 19.96
N LYS A 262 10.73 -3.73 18.81
CA LYS A 262 9.91 -2.52 18.66
C LYS A 262 8.82 -2.73 17.61
N PRO A 263 7.54 -2.77 18.01
CA PRO A 263 6.45 -2.94 17.07
C PRO A 263 6.28 -1.66 16.24
N SER A 264 6.50 -1.79 14.93
CA SER A 264 6.05 -0.84 13.91
C SER A 264 4.51 -0.72 13.85
N SER A 265 3.99 0.31 13.18
CA SER A 265 2.56 0.41 12.86
C SER A 265 2.07 -0.84 12.12
N LEU A 266 2.84 -1.33 11.15
CA LEU A 266 2.50 -2.53 10.38
C LEU A 266 2.32 -3.78 11.26
N THR A 267 3.22 -3.99 12.23
CA THR A 267 3.12 -5.11 13.17
C THR A 267 1.91 -5.00 14.09
N LYS A 268 1.47 -3.79 14.45
CA LYS A 268 0.24 -3.63 15.24
C LYS A 268 -1.01 -4.00 14.44
N VAL A 269 -0.97 -3.82 13.12
CA VAL A 269 -2.11 -4.01 12.22
C VAL A 269 -2.23 -5.46 11.74
N PHE A 270 -1.13 -6.06 11.29
CA PHE A 270 -1.13 -7.36 10.59
C PHE A 270 -0.43 -8.50 11.34
N GLN A 271 0.35 -8.22 12.40
CA GLN A 271 1.12 -9.27 13.05
C GLN A 271 0.23 -10.13 13.96
N GLY A 272 0.05 -11.38 13.57
CA GLY A 272 -0.46 -12.45 14.43
C GLY A 272 0.66 -13.30 15.00
N SER A 273 0.30 -14.25 15.86
CA SER A 273 1.21 -15.25 16.42
C SER A 273 0.61 -16.64 16.28
N MET A 274 1.44 -17.61 15.91
CA MET A 274 1.05 -19.01 15.77
C MET A 274 2.08 -19.92 16.45
N ARG A 275 1.59 -21.03 16.97
CA ARG A 275 2.39 -22.15 17.47
C ARG A 275 2.54 -23.16 16.34
N ILE A 276 3.78 -23.53 16.07
CA ILE A 276 4.13 -24.54 15.08
C ILE A 276 4.69 -25.72 15.85
N PHE A 277 4.04 -26.87 15.74
CA PHE A 277 4.60 -28.12 16.23
C PHE A 277 5.18 -28.87 15.05
N SER A 278 6.46 -29.21 15.15
CA SER A 278 7.22 -29.88 14.10
C SER A 278 7.67 -31.23 14.62
N LYS A 279 7.27 -32.29 13.92
CA LYS A 279 7.65 -33.67 14.21
C LYS A 279 8.46 -34.21 13.06
N LYS A 280 9.71 -34.61 13.31
CA LYS A 280 10.53 -35.27 12.29
C LYS A 280 10.00 -36.68 12.04
N LEU A 281 9.89 -37.08 10.79
CA LEU A 281 9.51 -38.43 10.40
C LEU A 281 10.76 -39.26 10.09
N PRO A 282 10.82 -40.53 10.57
CA PRO A 282 11.83 -41.49 10.15
C PRO A 282 11.81 -41.70 8.63
N HIS A 283 12.96 -42.09 8.07
CA HIS A 283 13.06 -42.37 6.65
C HIS A 283 12.07 -43.46 6.22
N PRO A 284 11.30 -43.27 5.13
CA PRO A 284 10.24 -44.20 4.74
C PRO A 284 10.76 -45.61 4.43
N ASP A 285 12.02 -45.75 4.02
CA ASP A 285 12.63 -47.02 3.62
C ASP A 285 13.17 -47.86 4.80
N LEU A 286 13.13 -47.35 6.04
CA LEU A 286 13.60 -48.10 7.21
C LEU A 286 12.62 -49.22 7.62
N PRO A 287 13.11 -50.34 8.17
CA PRO A 287 12.27 -51.41 8.68
C PRO A 287 11.38 -50.94 9.86
N PRO A 288 10.21 -51.56 10.08
CA PRO A 288 9.24 -51.11 11.09
C PRO A 288 9.82 -51.05 12.51
N GLU A 289 10.66 -52.01 12.88
CA GLU A 289 11.29 -52.08 14.21
C GLU A 289 12.23 -50.89 14.47
N GLU A 290 13.05 -50.53 13.47
CA GLU A 290 13.93 -49.36 13.57
C GLU A 290 13.14 -48.05 13.57
N LYS A 291 12.01 -47.97 12.84
CA LYS A 291 11.12 -46.80 12.89
C LYS A 291 10.56 -46.57 14.29
N VAL A 292 10.09 -47.62 14.95
CA VAL A 292 9.58 -47.53 16.32
C VAL A 292 10.70 -47.13 17.30
N ALA A 293 11.89 -47.70 17.15
CA ALA A 293 13.05 -47.33 17.96
C ALA A 293 13.48 -45.87 17.75
N LEU A 294 13.39 -45.34 16.52
CA LEU A 294 13.69 -43.95 16.21
C LEU A 294 12.64 -42.98 16.76
N LEU A 295 11.35 -43.35 16.72
CA LEU A 295 10.26 -42.52 17.26
C LEU A 295 10.38 -42.29 18.78
N LEU A 296 11.09 -43.15 19.51
CA LEU A 296 11.37 -42.99 20.93
C LEU A 296 12.48 -41.98 21.22
N LYS A 297 13.30 -41.61 20.23
CA LYS A 297 14.36 -40.62 20.40
C LYS A 297 13.76 -39.21 20.42
N GLU A 298 14.34 -38.33 21.23
CA GLU A 298 13.92 -36.92 21.37
C GLU A 298 13.88 -36.18 20.02
N GLU A 299 14.77 -36.52 19.07
CA GLU A 299 14.81 -35.92 17.73
C GLU A 299 13.53 -36.15 16.89
N TYR A 300 12.79 -37.23 17.16
CA TYR A 300 11.55 -37.57 16.45
C TYR A 300 10.29 -37.24 17.27
N GLN A 301 10.45 -36.60 18.43
CA GLN A 301 9.35 -36.05 19.21
C GLN A 301 8.87 -34.72 18.63
N GLU A 302 7.73 -34.24 19.11
CA GLU A 302 7.19 -32.94 18.68
C GLU A 302 7.98 -31.80 19.32
N GLU A 303 8.62 -30.99 18.47
CA GLU A 303 9.18 -29.71 18.87
C GLU A 303 8.14 -28.60 18.74
N MET A 304 7.93 -27.86 19.82
CA MET A 304 7.03 -26.71 19.84
C MET A 304 7.82 -25.42 19.65
N SER A 305 7.46 -24.65 18.62
CA SER A 305 8.05 -23.32 18.37
C SER A 305 6.96 -22.28 18.17
N GLU A 306 7.14 -21.11 18.78
CA GLU A 306 6.23 -19.98 18.59
C GLU A 306 6.82 -19.01 17.58
N SER A 307 6.01 -18.61 16.60
CA SER A 307 6.41 -17.70 15.54
C SER A 307 5.35 -16.66 15.27
N THR A 308 5.76 -15.52 14.73
CA THR A 308 4.84 -14.46 14.31
C THR A 308 4.66 -14.45 12.81
N PHE A 309 3.48 -14.08 12.34
CA PHE A 309 3.16 -14.00 10.92
C PHE A 309 2.52 -12.66 10.57
N LEU A 310 2.73 -12.21 9.34
CA LEU A 310 2.05 -11.04 8.76
C LEU A 310 0.87 -11.43 7.87
N PHE A 311 0.92 -12.64 7.32
CA PHE A 311 -0.13 -13.23 6.50
C PHE A 311 -0.12 -14.75 6.69
N LEU A 312 -1.26 -15.39 6.47
CA LEU A 312 -1.40 -16.84 6.48
C LEU A 312 -1.46 -17.37 5.06
N THR A 313 -0.59 -18.32 4.73
CA THR A 313 -0.61 -18.99 3.43
C THR A 313 -1.59 -20.16 3.47
N LEU A 314 -2.62 -20.09 2.62
CA LEU A 314 -3.61 -21.15 2.45
C LEU A 314 -3.21 -22.02 1.26
N ASP A 315 -3.04 -23.31 1.51
CA ASP A 315 -2.71 -24.27 0.46
C ASP A 315 -4.00 -24.82 -0.14
N LEU A 316 -4.16 -24.70 -1.45
CA LEU A 316 -5.28 -25.32 -2.15
C LEU A 316 -4.98 -26.81 -2.36
N PRO A 317 -5.99 -27.69 -2.29
CA PRO A 317 -5.82 -29.06 -2.74
C PRO A 317 -5.49 -29.07 -4.24
N THR A 318 -4.71 -30.06 -4.67
CA THR A 318 -4.37 -30.25 -6.08
C THR A 318 -5.65 -30.40 -6.90
N ALA A 319 -5.72 -29.71 -8.05
CA ALA A 319 -6.84 -29.85 -8.95
C ALA A 319 -7.02 -31.33 -9.34
N PRO A 320 -8.24 -31.87 -9.35
CA PRO A 320 -8.48 -33.25 -9.76
C PRO A 320 -7.95 -33.47 -11.18
N LEU A 321 -7.10 -34.48 -11.34
CA LEU A 321 -6.44 -34.82 -12.62
C LEU A 321 -7.43 -35.34 -13.67
N TYR A 322 -8.58 -35.85 -13.23
CA TYR A 322 -9.60 -36.46 -14.09
C TYR A 322 -10.78 -35.52 -14.28
N LYS A 323 -11.21 -35.38 -15.53
CA LYS A 323 -12.48 -34.75 -15.89
C LYS A 323 -13.61 -35.73 -15.52
N ASP A 324 -14.70 -35.19 -15.00
CA ASP A 324 -15.90 -35.98 -14.70
C ASP A 324 -16.53 -36.53 -16.00
N GLU A 325 -17.45 -37.51 -15.90
CA GLU A 325 -18.08 -38.23 -17.03
C GLU A 325 -18.79 -37.32 -18.07
N LYS A 326 -18.95 -36.03 -17.76
CA LYS A 326 -19.67 -35.04 -18.58
C LYS A 326 -18.78 -34.12 -19.44
N GLU A 327 -17.46 -34.36 -19.50
CA GLU A 327 -16.48 -33.56 -20.29
C GLU A 327 -16.50 -32.02 -20.08
N GLN A 328 -17.23 -31.53 -19.08
CA GLN A 328 -17.16 -30.12 -18.69
C GLN A 328 -15.94 -29.93 -17.79
N LEU A 329 -15.15 -28.88 -18.04
CA LEU A 329 -14.16 -28.41 -17.07
C LEU A 329 -14.91 -27.93 -15.83
N ILE A 330 -15.15 -28.84 -14.87
CA ILE A 330 -15.65 -28.47 -13.56
C ILE A 330 -14.53 -27.67 -12.90
N ILE A 331 -14.74 -26.37 -12.78
CA ILE A 331 -13.88 -25.52 -11.95
C ILE A 331 -14.01 -26.06 -10.51
N PRO A 332 -12.95 -26.62 -9.90
CA PRO A 332 -13.06 -27.22 -8.59
C PRO A 332 -13.41 -26.15 -7.55
N GLN A 333 -14.23 -26.50 -6.57
CA GLN A 333 -14.66 -25.58 -5.51
C GLN A 333 -14.27 -26.15 -4.15
N VAL A 334 -13.77 -25.29 -3.27
CA VAL A 334 -13.36 -25.67 -1.91
C VAL A 334 -13.82 -24.61 -0.91
N PRO A 335 -14.52 -24.99 0.19
CA PRO A 335 -14.85 -24.05 1.26
C PRO A 335 -13.60 -23.48 1.95
N LEU A 336 -13.65 -22.20 2.34
CA LEU A 336 -12.57 -21.53 3.08
C LEU A 336 -12.20 -22.26 4.38
N PHE A 337 -13.20 -22.78 5.09
CA PHE A 337 -12.99 -23.49 6.35
C PHE A 337 -12.13 -24.76 6.18
N ASN A 338 -12.18 -25.41 5.01
CA ASN A 338 -11.37 -26.60 4.73
C ASN A 338 -9.89 -26.26 4.57
N ILE A 339 -9.56 -25.14 3.92
CA ILE A 339 -8.17 -24.69 3.78
C ILE A 339 -7.65 -24.01 5.05
N LEU A 340 -8.55 -23.47 5.90
CA LEU A 340 -8.22 -22.96 7.23
C LEU A 340 -8.00 -24.08 8.26
N ALA A 341 -8.50 -25.29 8.03
CA ALA A 341 -8.27 -26.45 8.90
C ALA A 341 -6.78 -26.68 9.19
N LYS A 342 -5.88 -26.27 8.28
CA LYS A 342 -4.43 -26.23 8.50
C LYS A 342 -3.98 -25.59 9.83
N PHE A 343 -4.75 -24.63 10.38
CA PHE A 343 -4.38 -23.85 11.57
C PHE A 343 -5.16 -24.24 12.84
N ASN A 344 -5.88 -25.37 12.84
CA ASN A 344 -6.66 -25.84 14.00
C ASN A 344 -5.83 -26.63 15.04
N GLY A 345 -4.53 -26.84 14.80
CA GLY A 345 -3.63 -27.66 15.63
C GLY A 345 -3.76 -29.18 15.47
N ASN A 346 -4.77 -29.67 14.76
CA ASN A 346 -5.02 -31.08 14.53
C ASN A 346 -4.55 -31.53 13.15
N THR A 347 -4.68 -30.68 12.13
CA THR A 347 -4.31 -31.02 10.76
C THR A 347 -2.79 -31.02 10.60
N GLU A 348 -2.23 -32.20 10.39
CA GLU A 348 -0.82 -32.39 10.09
C GLU A 348 -0.54 -32.16 8.60
N LYS A 349 0.52 -31.44 8.29
CA LYS A 349 1.01 -31.23 6.93
C LYS A 349 2.40 -31.79 6.76
N GLU A 350 2.58 -32.61 5.73
CA GLU A 350 3.89 -33.10 5.33
C GLU A 350 4.73 -31.99 4.67
N TYR A 351 5.95 -31.82 5.18
CA TYR A 351 6.99 -30.99 4.59
C TYR A 351 8.18 -31.90 4.26
N LYS A 352 8.50 -32.00 2.97
CA LYS A 352 9.62 -32.81 2.49
C LYS A 352 10.78 -31.89 2.13
N THR A 353 11.91 -32.04 2.80
CA THR A 353 13.19 -31.48 2.36
C THR A 353 14.04 -32.58 1.70
N TYR A 354 15.21 -32.24 1.17
CA TYR A 354 16.05 -33.16 0.40
C TYR A 354 16.46 -34.45 1.15
N LYS A 355 16.49 -34.43 2.49
CA LYS A 355 16.90 -35.58 3.33
C LYS A 355 15.91 -35.97 4.41
N GLU A 356 14.93 -35.12 4.71
CA GLU A 356 14.12 -35.24 5.92
C GLU A 356 12.66 -34.91 5.61
N ASN A 357 11.77 -35.64 6.26
CA ASN A 357 10.33 -35.40 6.20
C ASN A 357 9.89 -34.88 7.58
N PHE A 358 9.06 -33.85 7.59
CA PHE A 358 8.49 -33.28 8.81
C PHE A 358 6.98 -33.29 8.70
N LEU A 359 6.29 -33.67 9.77
CA LEU A 359 4.90 -33.35 9.98
C LEU A 359 4.82 -32.06 10.78
N LYS A 360 4.20 -31.04 10.20
CA LYS A 360 3.96 -29.77 10.88
C LYS A 360 2.48 -29.57 11.10
N ARG A 361 2.10 -29.25 12.33
CA ARG A 361 0.76 -28.76 12.69
C ARG A 361 0.88 -27.31 13.15
N PHE A 362 -0.10 -26.50 12.78
CA PHE A 362 -0.13 -25.07 13.06
C PHE A 362 -1.35 -24.76 13.92
N GLN A 363 -1.19 -23.89 14.90
CA GLN A 363 -2.26 -23.43 15.77
C GLN A 363 -2.15 -21.91 15.98
N LEU A 364 -3.25 -21.17 15.88
CA LEU A 364 -3.23 -19.72 16.10
C LEU A 364 -3.22 -19.40 17.60
N LEU A 365 -2.35 -18.47 18.00
CA LEU A 365 -2.23 -17.97 19.37
C LEU A 365 -2.79 -16.55 19.50
N LYS A 366 -2.51 -15.70 18.51
CA LYS A 366 -2.96 -14.31 18.51
C LYS A 366 -3.40 -13.92 17.12
N LEU A 367 -4.60 -13.36 17.03
CA LEU A 367 -5.15 -12.87 15.78
C LEU A 367 -4.89 -11.37 15.60
N PRO A 368 -4.46 -10.93 14.41
CA PRO A 368 -4.24 -9.51 14.13
C PRO A 368 -5.57 -8.78 13.86
N PRO A 369 -5.66 -7.46 14.12
CA PRO A 369 -6.83 -6.66 13.73
C PRO A 369 -7.17 -6.75 12.23
N TYR A 370 -6.15 -6.85 11.37
CA TYR A 370 -6.31 -7.14 9.94
C TYR A 370 -5.56 -8.41 9.59
N LEU A 371 -6.26 -9.41 9.08
CA LEU A 371 -5.72 -10.70 8.71
C LEU A 371 -5.59 -10.82 7.20
N ILE A 372 -4.41 -11.19 6.72
CA ILE A 372 -4.15 -11.41 5.30
C ILE A 372 -4.11 -12.91 5.02
N PHE A 373 -4.90 -13.37 4.06
CA PHE A 373 -4.78 -14.71 3.49
C PHE A 373 -4.11 -14.62 2.12
N CYS A 374 -3.04 -15.39 1.94
CA CYS A 374 -2.40 -15.59 0.65
C CYS A 374 -2.72 -17.01 0.17
N ILE A 375 -3.61 -17.14 -0.81
CA ILE A 375 -4.04 -18.42 -1.35
C ILE A 375 -3.00 -18.86 -2.39
N LYS A 376 -2.28 -19.94 -2.09
CA LYS A 376 -1.19 -20.43 -2.94
C LYS A 376 -1.76 -21.09 -4.20
N ARG A 377 -1.81 -20.32 -5.29
CA ARG A 377 -2.28 -20.79 -6.61
C ARG A 377 -1.19 -21.28 -7.53
N PHE A 378 0.02 -20.71 -7.44
CA PHE A 378 1.11 -21.07 -8.32
C PHE A 378 1.99 -22.15 -7.71
N THR A 379 2.10 -23.27 -8.40
CA THR A 379 3.01 -24.36 -8.05
C THR A 379 3.95 -24.60 -9.22
N LYS A 380 5.25 -24.71 -8.94
CA LYS A 380 6.24 -25.01 -9.96
C LYS A 380 6.41 -26.52 -10.03
N ASN A 381 5.97 -27.10 -11.14
CA ASN A 381 6.26 -28.49 -11.46
C ASN A 381 7.62 -28.59 -12.15
N ASN A 382 8.05 -29.82 -12.47
CA ASN A 382 9.35 -30.06 -13.11
C ASN A 382 9.53 -29.32 -14.44
N PHE A 383 8.43 -28.98 -15.14
CA PHE A 383 8.45 -28.41 -16.49
C PHE A 383 7.99 -26.96 -16.57
N PHE A 384 6.90 -26.61 -15.89
CA PHE A 384 6.30 -25.28 -15.95
C PHE A 384 5.65 -24.91 -14.61
N VAL A 385 5.31 -23.63 -14.46
CA VAL A 385 4.48 -23.15 -13.36
C VAL A 385 3.03 -23.40 -13.74
N GLU A 386 2.30 -24.14 -12.93
CA GLU A 386 0.87 -24.35 -13.09
C GLU A 386 0.10 -23.45 -12.12
N LYS A 387 -1.08 -23.01 -12.54
CA LYS A 387 -2.02 -22.28 -11.70
C LYS A 387 -3.12 -23.24 -11.27
N ASN A 388 -3.41 -23.28 -9.98
CA ASN A 388 -4.55 -23.97 -9.43
C ASN A 388 -5.83 -23.14 -9.65
N PRO A 389 -6.78 -23.62 -10.48
CA PRO A 389 -8.00 -22.89 -10.81
C PRO A 389 -9.11 -23.04 -9.76
N THR A 390 -8.84 -23.68 -8.62
CA THR A 390 -9.86 -23.93 -7.59
C THR A 390 -10.46 -22.64 -7.05
N ILE A 391 -11.78 -22.52 -7.10
CA ILE A 391 -12.52 -21.42 -6.52
C ILE A 391 -12.72 -21.69 -5.03
N VAL A 392 -12.35 -20.72 -4.21
CA VAL A 392 -12.56 -20.81 -2.77
C VAL A 392 -13.93 -20.22 -2.46
N ASN A 393 -14.82 -21.01 -1.86
CA ASN A 393 -16.09 -20.51 -1.38
C ASN A 393 -15.90 -19.93 0.03
N PHE A 394 -16.05 -18.62 0.17
CA PHE A 394 -15.90 -17.90 1.44
C PHE A 394 -17.09 -16.96 1.65
N PRO A 395 -17.63 -16.86 2.88
CA PRO A 395 -18.58 -15.82 3.19
C PRO A 395 -17.84 -14.48 3.29
N ILE A 396 -18.34 -13.43 2.65
CA ILE A 396 -17.73 -12.09 2.63
C ILE A 396 -17.76 -11.38 3.99
N THR A 397 -18.63 -11.82 4.90
CA THR A 397 -18.82 -11.24 6.22
C THR A 397 -19.01 -12.35 7.25
N ASN A 398 -18.67 -12.07 8.51
CA ASN A 398 -18.95 -12.94 9.64
C ASN A 398 -18.20 -14.29 9.60
N VAL A 399 -16.93 -14.30 9.19
CA VAL A 399 -16.05 -15.47 9.35
C VAL A 399 -15.55 -15.51 10.78
N ASP A 400 -16.01 -16.49 11.56
CA ASP A 400 -15.46 -16.73 12.90
C ASP A 400 -14.23 -17.63 12.83
N LEU A 401 -13.14 -17.17 13.45
CA LEU A 401 -11.89 -17.92 13.53
C LEU A 401 -11.63 -18.54 14.91
N ARG A 402 -12.62 -18.47 15.83
CA ARG A 402 -12.50 -18.92 17.22
C ARG A 402 -11.97 -20.35 17.37
N GLU A 403 -12.49 -21.26 16.56
CA GLU A 403 -12.14 -22.70 16.59
C GLU A 403 -10.68 -22.99 16.20
N TYR A 404 -10.00 -22.03 15.55
CA TYR A 404 -8.60 -22.16 15.15
C TYR A 404 -7.61 -21.60 16.20
N LEU A 405 -8.11 -20.98 17.27
CA LEU A 405 -7.28 -20.50 18.38
C LEU A 405 -7.04 -21.60 19.42
N THR A 406 -5.92 -21.51 20.15
CA THR A 406 -5.72 -22.29 21.39
C THR A 406 -6.80 -21.95 22.42
N GLU A 407 -7.14 -22.91 23.29
CA GLU A 407 -8.08 -22.69 24.40
C GLU A 407 -7.72 -21.46 25.26
N GLU A 408 -6.42 -21.28 25.54
CA GLU A 408 -5.87 -20.11 26.25
C GLU A 408 -6.19 -18.79 25.53
N ALA A 409 -6.07 -18.78 24.20
CA ALA A 409 -6.29 -17.59 23.39
C ALA A 409 -7.79 -17.33 23.16
N GLN A 410 -8.64 -18.36 23.14
CA GLN A 410 -10.09 -18.22 23.05
C GLN A 410 -10.69 -17.51 24.27
N VAL A 411 -10.04 -17.60 25.44
CA VAL A 411 -10.43 -16.86 26.65
C VAL A 411 -9.99 -15.40 26.57
N THR A 412 -8.84 -15.14 25.94
CA THR A 412 -8.21 -13.81 25.89
C THR A 412 -8.78 -12.95 24.76
N GLU A 413 -9.04 -13.54 23.59
CA GLU A 413 -9.56 -12.84 22.41
C GLU A 413 -11.09 -12.87 22.41
N LYS A 414 -11.71 -11.75 22.81
CA LYS A 414 -13.17 -11.61 22.85
C LYS A 414 -13.81 -11.54 21.45
N ASN A 415 -13.08 -10.98 20.48
CA ASN A 415 -13.57 -10.76 19.12
C ASN A 415 -12.74 -11.59 18.14
N THR A 416 -13.36 -12.56 17.49
CA THR A 416 -12.71 -13.49 16.54
C THR A 416 -13.39 -13.51 15.18
N THR A 417 -14.38 -12.64 14.98
CA THR A 417 -15.17 -12.51 13.76
C THR A 417 -14.52 -11.52 12.80
N TYR A 418 -14.44 -11.90 11.53
CA TYR A 418 -13.81 -11.13 10.47
C TYR A 418 -14.75 -10.87 9.28
N ASP A 419 -14.60 -9.69 8.69
CA ASP A 419 -15.23 -9.31 7.43
C ASP A 419 -14.18 -9.07 6.35
N LEU A 420 -14.47 -9.47 5.12
CA LEU A 420 -13.61 -9.22 3.98
C LEU A 420 -13.64 -7.73 3.63
N VAL A 421 -12.46 -7.13 3.45
CA VAL A 421 -12.32 -5.71 3.05
C VAL A 421 -11.63 -5.54 1.71
N ALA A 422 -10.80 -6.49 1.31
CA ALA A 422 -10.15 -6.52 0.00
C ALA A 422 -9.93 -7.96 -0.47
N ASN A 423 -10.11 -8.20 -1.77
CA ASN A 423 -9.86 -9.48 -2.43
C ASN A 423 -9.17 -9.23 -3.78
N VAL A 424 -7.88 -9.54 -3.84
CA VAL A 424 -7.06 -9.54 -5.05
C VAL A 424 -7.29 -10.85 -5.78
N VAL A 425 -7.51 -10.76 -7.09
CA VAL A 425 -7.74 -11.87 -8.00
C VAL A 425 -6.67 -11.84 -9.08
N HIS A 426 -6.25 -13.03 -9.50
CA HIS A 426 -5.40 -13.20 -10.66
C HIS A 426 -6.17 -13.99 -11.71
N ASP A 427 -6.43 -13.38 -12.87
CA ASP A 427 -7.09 -14.03 -14.00
C ASP A 427 -6.06 -14.45 -15.06
N GLY A 428 -6.33 -15.54 -15.79
CA GLY A 428 -5.47 -16.02 -16.86
C GLY A 428 -4.31 -16.92 -16.39
N LYS A 429 -3.33 -17.10 -17.28
CA LYS A 429 -2.19 -18.01 -17.12
C LYS A 429 -1.09 -17.40 -16.23
N PRO A 430 -0.22 -18.20 -15.59
CA PRO A 430 0.89 -17.68 -14.76
C PRO A 430 1.83 -16.68 -15.41
N THR A 431 1.98 -16.70 -16.74
CA THR A 431 2.94 -15.87 -17.49
C THR A 431 2.33 -14.65 -18.15
N GLU A 432 1.02 -14.65 -18.37
CA GLU A 432 0.28 -13.65 -19.16
C GLU A 432 -1.04 -13.28 -18.45
N GLY A 433 -1.04 -13.38 -17.14
CA GLY A 433 -2.23 -13.11 -16.34
C GLY A 433 -2.42 -11.62 -16.08
N ALA A 434 -3.62 -11.27 -15.62
CA ALA A 434 -3.95 -9.93 -15.18
C ALA A 434 -4.38 -9.97 -13.72
N TYR A 435 -3.99 -8.96 -12.97
CA TYR A 435 -4.48 -8.78 -11.60
C TYR A 435 -5.62 -7.75 -11.57
N ARG A 436 -6.68 -8.09 -10.85
CA ARG A 436 -7.75 -7.16 -10.46
C ARG A 436 -8.01 -7.27 -8.97
N MET A 437 -8.69 -6.29 -8.40
CA MET A 437 -8.97 -6.24 -6.97
C MET A 437 -10.43 -5.86 -6.72
N HIS A 438 -11.08 -6.60 -5.85
CA HIS A 438 -12.34 -6.19 -5.25
C HIS A 438 -12.07 -5.51 -3.91
N VAL A 439 -12.68 -4.35 -3.66
CA VAL A 439 -12.46 -3.59 -2.43
C VAL A 439 -13.77 -3.06 -1.89
N LEU A 440 -13.94 -3.18 -0.57
CA LEU A 440 -15.09 -2.67 0.15
C LEU A 440 -14.89 -1.19 0.47
N HIS A 441 -15.79 -0.34 0.00
CA HIS A 441 -15.84 1.04 0.45
C HIS A 441 -16.60 1.15 1.78
N HIS A 442 -15.84 1.34 2.86
CA HIS A 442 -16.31 1.33 4.26
C HIS A 442 -17.55 2.22 4.51
N GLY A 443 -17.58 3.44 3.96
CA GLY A 443 -18.67 4.38 4.22
C GLY A 443 -19.99 4.05 3.52
N THR A 444 -19.94 3.29 2.42
CA THR A 444 -21.15 2.94 1.64
C THR A 444 -21.56 1.47 1.78
N GLY A 445 -20.65 0.60 2.23
CA GLY A 445 -20.85 -0.85 2.20
C GLY A 445 -20.85 -1.47 0.79
N LYS A 446 -20.57 -0.69 -0.26
CA LYS A 446 -20.50 -1.15 -1.66
C LYS A 446 -19.12 -1.71 -1.99
N TRP A 447 -19.12 -2.65 -2.92
CA TRP A 447 -17.92 -3.28 -3.45
C TRP A 447 -17.60 -2.74 -4.84
N TYR A 448 -16.32 -2.48 -5.06
CA TYR A 448 -15.78 -2.00 -6.33
C TYR A 448 -14.73 -2.98 -6.83
N GLU A 449 -14.78 -3.30 -8.11
CA GLU A 449 -13.71 -3.96 -8.83
C GLU A 449 -12.80 -2.91 -9.45
N LEU A 450 -11.51 -3.00 -9.17
CA LEU A 450 -10.46 -2.15 -9.69
C LEU A 450 -9.53 -3.02 -10.54
N GLN A 451 -9.48 -2.71 -11.83
CA GLN A 451 -8.50 -3.26 -12.76
C GLN A 451 -7.75 -2.09 -13.40
N ASP A 452 -6.57 -1.82 -12.87
CA ASP A 452 -5.75 -0.66 -13.24
C ASP A 452 -6.53 0.66 -13.16
N LEU A 453 -6.84 1.26 -14.31
CA LEU A 453 -7.57 2.53 -14.42
C LEU A 453 -9.09 2.36 -14.33
N GLN A 454 -9.60 1.15 -14.55
CA GLN A 454 -11.04 0.88 -14.59
C GLN A 454 -11.55 0.59 -13.18
N VAL A 455 -12.65 1.27 -12.83
CA VAL A 455 -13.35 1.09 -11.56
C VAL A 455 -14.81 0.77 -11.88
N THR A 456 -15.27 -0.39 -11.46
CA THR A 456 -16.63 -0.87 -11.72
C THR A 456 -17.30 -1.29 -10.41
N ASP A 457 -18.60 -1.04 -10.28
CA ASP A 457 -19.39 -1.56 -9.17
C ASP A 457 -19.55 -3.09 -9.34
N ILE A 458 -19.33 -3.86 -8.27
CA ILE A 458 -19.50 -5.32 -8.29
C ILE A 458 -20.45 -5.78 -7.19
N LEU A 459 -21.29 -6.77 -7.50
CA LEU A 459 -22.17 -7.39 -6.51
C LEU A 459 -21.36 -8.27 -5.55
N PRO A 460 -21.65 -8.27 -4.24
CA PRO A 460 -20.88 -9.04 -3.27
C PRO A 460 -20.84 -10.55 -3.55
N GLN A 461 -21.91 -11.09 -4.15
CA GLN A 461 -22.03 -12.50 -4.54
C GLN A 461 -21.06 -12.91 -5.67
N MET A 462 -20.61 -11.96 -6.50
CA MET A 462 -19.69 -12.23 -7.60
C MET A 462 -18.25 -12.38 -7.13
N ILE A 463 -17.93 -11.83 -5.96
CA ILE A 463 -16.57 -11.83 -5.39
C ILE A 463 -16.11 -13.26 -5.10
N THR A 464 -17.00 -14.11 -4.61
CA THR A 464 -16.71 -15.50 -4.22
C THR A 464 -16.54 -16.43 -5.43
N LEU A 465 -16.96 -16.00 -6.62
CA LEU A 465 -16.83 -16.76 -7.87
C LEU A 465 -15.46 -16.56 -8.54
N SER A 466 -14.66 -15.63 -8.03
CA SER A 466 -13.35 -15.28 -8.58
C SER A 466 -12.23 -16.13 -8.00
N GLU A 467 -11.12 -16.25 -8.74
CA GLU A 467 -9.91 -16.95 -8.30
C GLU A 467 -9.15 -16.10 -7.27
N ALA A 468 -9.73 -15.96 -6.07
CA ALA A 468 -9.18 -15.20 -4.95
C ALA A 468 -7.72 -15.60 -4.69
N TYR A 469 -6.82 -14.63 -4.70
CA TYR A 469 -5.39 -14.81 -4.57
C TYR A 469 -4.85 -14.24 -3.26
N ILE A 470 -5.16 -12.98 -2.96
CA ILE A 470 -4.82 -12.33 -1.68
C ILE A 470 -6.11 -11.75 -1.11
N GLN A 471 -6.41 -12.04 0.15
CA GLN A 471 -7.55 -11.47 0.84
C GLN A 471 -7.10 -10.72 2.08
N ILE A 472 -7.74 -9.60 2.35
CA ILE A 472 -7.58 -8.85 3.61
C ILE A 472 -8.91 -8.85 4.33
N TRP A 473 -8.86 -9.25 5.58
CA TRP A 473 -10.00 -9.39 6.47
C TRP A 473 -9.83 -8.46 7.67
N LYS A 474 -10.88 -7.72 8.02
CA LYS A 474 -10.93 -6.85 9.18
C LYS A 474 -11.66 -7.54 10.32
N ARG A 475 -11.06 -7.53 11.51
CA ARG A 475 -11.70 -7.99 12.75
C ARG A 475 -12.83 -7.03 13.13
N ARG A 476 -14.01 -7.57 13.43
CA ARG A 476 -15.10 -6.78 14.02
C ARG A 476 -14.73 -6.37 15.45
N GLU A 477 -14.99 -5.12 15.77
CA GLU A 477 -14.99 -4.65 17.16
C GLU A 477 -16.46 -4.61 17.61
N ASN A 478 -16.77 -5.20 18.77
CA ASN A 478 -18.11 -5.12 19.33
C ASN A 478 -18.45 -3.65 19.64
N GLU A 479 -19.68 -3.24 19.36
CA GLU A 479 -20.17 -1.86 19.49
C GLU A 479 -20.15 -1.31 20.93
N ASP A 480 -19.87 -2.15 21.94
CA ASP A 480 -19.91 -1.79 23.37
C ASP A 480 -18.78 -0.84 23.83
N ASP A 481 -17.70 -0.65 23.06
CA ASP A 481 -16.61 0.27 23.45
C ASP A 481 -16.81 1.72 22.95
N THR A 482 -17.83 1.98 22.12
CA THR A 482 -18.09 3.34 21.61
C THR A 482 -19.01 4.20 22.48
N THR A 483 -19.69 3.62 23.47
CA THR A 483 -20.58 4.34 24.39
C THR A 483 -19.87 4.87 25.65
N ASN A 484 -18.63 4.46 25.95
CA ASN A 484 -17.93 4.87 27.19
C ASN A 484 -16.93 6.04 27.03
N HIS A 485 -16.80 6.66 25.85
CA HIS A 485 -15.92 7.81 25.64
C HIS A 485 -16.64 9.13 25.31
N THR A 486 -17.96 9.22 25.55
CA THR A 486 -18.73 10.48 25.45
C THR A 486 -19.38 10.92 26.76
N GLY A 487 -18.85 10.46 27.90
CA GLY A 487 -19.31 10.88 29.23
C GLY A 487 -18.17 11.03 30.23
N ALA A 488 -17.44 12.15 30.16
CA ALA A 488 -16.73 12.76 31.29
C ALA A 488 -16.40 14.21 30.94
#